data_AF-A0A0Q9TZW4-F1
#
_entry.id   AF-A0A0Q9TZW4-F1
#
_cell.length_a   1.000
_cell.length_b   1.000
_cell.length_c   1.000
_cell.angle_alpha   90.00
_cell.angle_beta   90.00
_cell.angle_gamma   90.00
#
_symmetry.space_group_name_H-M   'P 1'
#
loop_
_entity.id
_entity.type
_entity.pdbx_description
1 polymer ?
#
loop_
_entity_poly.entity_id
_entity_poly.type
_entity_poly.pdbx_seq_one_letter_code
_entity_poly.pdbx_strand_id
1 'polypeptide(L)'
;MTTTQTEPMDSTDELDPSGAELDTLHRQSLFIPEDEATPEVYPRLTNLSAGFLFDVVVRPVEVEPVEYVCIGVDDSLETAGVVARWNMLWEAGQFRRRFFDRDELPPALARLADLGDVNIAVVPKTSSRYFEHSPLLHMLPRGALERHGLPLMRCGFWPYSTHHAPVDRYLPADFEQRLARAWAAQVWPHLLAGSRMSAFSKDDPIKLLAHNLGFWVPAATSAIQDVLGSFPLIGDPVEQRPLRLVDGSELPGAHLGRVRAGGDVWAGEEEAQQMLTATVRRADSTGNLRAVLDAVKSNRVHDDFSDRWSPAREDFERKLNHTRAKVKVSFVELPDDTPVQGPESEVVGNLVTNDFLALLDERQRRIVVLLSTGVTRQQEIAELLGYANHSPVSKRLAEIRSLAATYFGLS
;
A
#
# COMPACT_ATOMS: atom_id res chain seq x y z
N MET A 1 -17.95 -53.04 -47.56
CA MET A 1 -16.96 -53.66 -46.67
C MET A 1 -15.66 -52.87 -46.76
N THR A 2 -15.49 -51.89 -45.88
CA THR A 2 -14.17 -51.48 -45.36
C THR A 2 -14.45 -50.81 -44.03
N THR A 3 -14.31 -51.56 -42.95
CA THR A 3 -14.46 -51.09 -41.58
C THR A 3 -13.15 -50.41 -41.20
N THR A 4 -13.14 -49.08 -41.11
CA THR A 4 -12.01 -48.36 -40.52
C THR A 4 -12.12 -48.53 -39.00
N GLN A 5 -11.22 -49.33 -38.43
CA GLN A 5 -11.01 -49.41 -37.00
C GLN A 5 -10.53 -48.05 -36.50
N THR A 6 -11.34 -47.42 -35.66
CA THR A 6 -10.89 -46.33 -34.80
C THR A 6 -10.12 -46.98 -33.66
N GLU A 7 -8.79 -46.82 -33.64
CA GLU A 7 -7.97 -47.15 -32.47
C GLU A 7 -8.44 -46.29 -31.28
N PRO A 8 -8.61 -46.87 -30.08
CA PRO A 8 -8.92 -46.09 -28.90
C PRO A 8 -7.70 -45.24 -28.56
N MET A 9 -7.90 -43.93 -28.57
CA MET A 9 -6.95 -42.94 -28.08
C MET A 9 -6.68 -43.27 -26.61
N ASP A 10 -5.45 -43.72 -26.35
CA ASP A 10 -4.93 -44.08 -25.04
C ASP A 10 -5.21 -42.90 -24.10
N SER A 11 -6.10 -43.12 -23.13
CA SER A 11 -6.35 -42.18 -22.06
C SER A 11 -5.08 -42.11 -21.24
N THR A 12 -4.26 -41.09 -21.48
CA THR A 12 -3.20 -40.72 -20.57
C THR A 12 -3.85 -40.46 -19.22
N ASP A 13 -3.75 -41.44 -18.33
CA ASP A 13 -4.00 -41.29 -16.90
C ASP A 13 -3.13 -40.11 -16.44
N GLU A 14 -3.73 -38.92 -16.34
CA GLU A 14 -3.17 -37.80 -15.61
C GLU A 14 -3.09 -38.25 -14.15
N LEU A 15 -1.93 -38.80 -13.78
CA LEU A 15 -1.61 -39.13 -12.40
C LEU A 15 -1.72 -37.83 -11.59
N ASP A 16 -2.67 -37.79 -10.65
CA ASP A 16 -2.74 -36.73 -9.66
C ASP A 16 -1.37 -36.63 -8.97
N PRO A 17 -0.68 -35.48 -9.06
CA PRO A 17 0.67 -35.35 -8.53
C PRO A 17 0.68 -35.58 -7.02
N SER A 18 1.69 -36.31 -6.54
CA SER A 18 1.87 -36.54 -5.12
C SER A 18 2.07 -35.22 -4.37
N GLY A 19 1.77 -35.18 -3.07
CA GLY A 19 1.93 -33.96 -2.27
C GLY A 19 3.35 -33.37 -2.27
N ALA A 20 4.38 -34.19 -2.51
CA ALA A 20 5.78 -33.74 -2.64
C ALA A 20 6.07 -33.10 -4.01
N GLU A 21 5.48 -33.63 -5.07
CA GLU A 21 5.56 -33.05 -6.42
C GLU A 21 4.82 -31.71 -6.45
N LEU A 22 3.64 -31.61 -5.81
CA LEU A 22 2.92 -30.34 -5.66
C LEU A 22 3.70 -29.29 -4.85
N ASP A 23 4.36 -29.66 -3.74
CA ASP A 23 5.23 -28.72 -2.99
C ASP A 23 6.39 -28.21 -3.86
N THR A 24 6.99 -29.09 -4.65
CA THR A 24 8.08 -28.74 -5.58
C THR A 24 7.59 -27.77 -6.66
N LEU A 25 6.45 -28.04 -7.29
CA LEU A 25 5.82 -27.16 -8.28
C LEU A 25 5.47 -25.79 -7.70
N HIS A 26 4.93 -25.75 -6.47
CA HIS A 26 4.66 -24.49 -5.77
C HIS A 26 5.92 -23.68 -5.51
N ARG A 27 7.02 -24.32 -5.07
CA ARG A 27 8.30 -23.62 -4.86
C ARG A 27 8.88 -23.07 -6.17
N GLN A 28 8.85 -23.86 -7.24
CA GLN A 28 9.37 -23.46 -8.55
C GLN A 28 8.59 -22.31 -9.19
N SER A 29 7.28 -22.22 -8.92
CA SER A 29 6.44 -21.12 -9.39
C SER A 29 6.62 -19.83 -8.56
N LEU A 30 6.87 -19.95 -7.26
CA LEU A 30 7.05 -18.79 -6.36
C LEU A 30 8.45 -18.17 -6.42
N PHE A 31 9.50 -18.98 -6.53
CA PHE A 31 10.89 -18.52 -6.41
C PHE A 31 11.64 -18.59 -7.74
N ILE A 32 12.49 -17.59 -7.98
CA ILE A 32 13.46 -17.63 -9.08
C ILE A 32 14.69 -18.41 -8.63
N PRO A 33 15.23 -19.32 -9.46
CA PRO A 33 16.53 -19.95 -9.23
C PRO A 33 17.63 -18.92 -9.04
N GLU A 34 18.57 -19.19 -8.14
CA GLU A 34 19.64 -18.23 -7.81
C GLU A 34 20.54 -17.88 -9.00
N ASP A 35 20.72 -18.80 -9.95
CA ASP A 35 21.49 -18.59 -11.17
C ASP A 35 20.73 -17.79 -12.24
N GLU A 36 19.39 -17.77 -12.17
CA GLU A 36 18.53 -16.96 -13.04
C GLU A 36 18.32 -15.53 -12.51
N ALA A 37 18.54 -15.28 -11.21
CA ALA A 37 18.36 -13.98 -10.58
C ALA A 37 19.54 -13.02 -10.84
N THR A 38 19.74 -12.65 -12.11
CA THR A 38 20.78 -11.70 -12.54
C THR A 38 20.31 -10.24 -12.40
N PRO A 39 21.22 -9.26 -12.28
CA PRO A 39 20.87 -7.85 -12.14
C PRO A 39 20.07 -7.26 -13.31
N GLU A 40 20.12 -7.88 -14.49
CA GLU A 40 19.41 -7.43 -15.69
C GLU A 40 17.94 -7.89 -15.73
N VAL A 41 17.61 -8.99 -15.03
CA VAL A 41 16.27 -9.59 -15.06
C VAL A 41 15.56 -9.53 -13.71
N TYR A 42 16.32 -9.32 -12.62
CA TYR A 42 15.83 -9.29 -11.25
C TYR A 42 16.19 -7.97 -10.55
N PRO A 43 15.27 -7.35 -9.78
CA PRO A 43 13.92 -7.80 -9.50
C PRO A 43 12.94 -7.42 -10.62
N ARG A 44 11.72 -7.96 -10.59
CA ARG A 44 10.74 -7.82 -11.70
C ARG A 44 9.31 -7.67 -11.21
N LEU A 45 8.58 -6.74 -11.80
CA LEU A 45 7.13 -6.59 -11.64
C LEU A 45 6.47 -6.46 -13.01
N THR A 46 5.35 -7.16 -13.18
CA THR A 46 4.60 -7.17 -14.43
C THR A 46 3.14 -6.81 -14.23
N ASN A 47 2.49 -6.41 -15.31
CA ASN A 47 1.06 -6.19 -15.37
C ASN A 47 0.44 -7.11 -16.44
N LEU A 48 -0.68 -7.73 -16.07
CA LEU A 48 -1.55 -8.42 -17.01
C LEU A 48 -2.65 -7.44 -17.47
N SER A 49 -2.67 -7.15 -18.77
CA SER A 49 -3.62 -6.21 -19.35
C SER A 49 -5.05 -6.75 -19.35
N ALA A 50 -6.02 -5.86 -19.17
CA ALA A 50 -7.43 -6.14 -19.40
C ALA A 50 -7.75 -6.53 -20.86
N GLY A 51 -6.84 -6.28 -21.81
CA GLY A 51 -7.01 -6.57 -23.24
C GLY A 51 -7.16 -8.04 -23.63
N PHE A 52 -6.89 -8.98 -22.71
CA PHE A 52 -7.28 -10.38 -22.91
C PHE A 52 -8.79 -10.59 -22.84
N LEU A 53 -9.53 -9.69 -22.18
CA LEU A 53 -10.95 -9.83 -21.89
C LEU A 53 -11.80 -8.65 -22.41
N PHE A 54 -11.20 -7.47 -22.55
CA PHE A 54 -11.91 -6.23 -22.86
C PHE A 54 -11.18 -5.42 -23.94
N ASP A 55 -11.91 -5.05 -25.00
CA ASP A 55 -11.39 -4.14 -26.03
C ASP A 55 -11.42 -2.67 -25.61
N VAL A 56 -12.38 -2.32 -24.75
CA VAL A 56 -12.63 -0.98 -24.22
C VAL A 56 -13.07 -1.09 -22.77
N VAL A 57 -12.68 -0.11 -21.97
CA VAL A 57 -13.08 0.03 -20.57
C VAL A 57 -13.56 1.44 -20.29
N VAL A 58 -14.36 1.58 -19.25
CA VAL A 58 -14.67 2.88 -18.65
C VAL A 58 -13.38 3.39 -18.04
N ARG A 59 -13.04 4.65 -18.26
CA ARG A 59 -11.88 5.31 -17.66
C ARG A 59 -12.31 6.60 -16.98
N PRO A 60 -11.89 6.83 -15.73
CA PRO A 60 -12.15 8.09 -15.08
C PRO A 60 -11.32 9.21 -15.74
N VAL A 61 -11.88 10.41 -15.76
CA VAL A 61 -11.16 11.64 -16.13
C VAL A 61 -10.13 11.97 -15.05
N GLU A 62 -10.53 11.84 -13.78
CA GLU A 62 -9.66 11.95 -12.61
C GLU A 62 -9.70 10.63 -11.81
N VAL A 63 -8.56 9.96 -11.73
CA VAL A 63 -8.40 8.68 -11.03
C VAL A 63 -8.27 8.97 -9.53
N GLU A 64 -9.15 8.40 -8.71
CA GLU A 64 -9.00 8.42 -7.26
C GLU A 64 -7.80 7.58 -6.81
N PRO A 65 -7.17 7.82 -5.65
CA PRO A 65 -6.15 6.91 -5.11
C PRO A 65 -6.71 5.49 -4.94
N VAL A 66 -5.90 4.49 -5.23
CA VAL A 66 -6.32 3.09 -5.05
C VAL A 66 -6.14 2.64 -3.60
N GLU A 67 -7.19 2.05 -3.04
CA GLU A 67 -7.20 1.45 -1.72
C GLU A 67 -7.03 -0.06 -1.81
N TYR A 68 -6.15 -0.64 -0.98
CA TYR A 68 -5.94 -2.07 -0.93
C TYR A 68 -6.86 -2.69 0.10
N VAL A 69 -7.68 -3.65 -0.33
CA VAL A 69 -8.60 -4.34 0.56
C VAL A 69 -8.28 -5.82 0.61
N CYS A 70 -7.95 -6.28 1.82
CA CYS A 70 -7.68 -7.67 2.08
C CYS A 70 -8.99 -8.45 2.24
N ILE A 71 -9.19 -9.48 1.44
CA ILE A 71 -10.31 -10.41 1.61
C ILE A 71 -9.80 -11.84 1.79
N GLY A 72 -10.56 -12.65 2.52
CA GLY A 72 -10.38 -14.10 2.48
C GLY A 72 -10.78 -14.57 1.08
N VAL A 73 -9.81 -15.09 0.33
CA VAL A 73 -10.03 -15.75 -0.95
C VAL A 73 -9.99 -17.24 -0.67
N ASP A 74 -11.07 -17.95 -0.96
CA ASP A 74 -11.05 -19.42 -0.89
C ASP A 74 -10.19 -19.98 -2.04
N ASP A 75 -9.77 -21.24 -1.92
CA ASP A 75 -8.96 -21.90 -2.95
C ASP A 75 -9.76 -22.20 -4.25
N SER A 76 -10.96 -21.64 -4.42
CA SER A 76 -11.75 -21.85 -5.62
C SER A 76 -11.20 -21.03 -6.78
N LEU A 77 -11.08 -21.68 -7.94
CA LEU A 77 -10.69 -21.01 -9.19
C LEU A 77 -11.70 -19.93 -9.60
N GLU A 78 -12.95 -20.07 -9.20
CA GLU A 78 -14.02 -19.09 -9.47
C GLU A 78 -13.77 -17.78 -8.71
N THR A 79 -13.60 -17.83 -7.39
CA THR A 79 -13.30 -16.63 -6.59
C THR A 79 -12.00 -15.97 -7.05
N ALA A 80 -10.95 -16.77 -7.30
CA ALA A 80 -9.68 -16.27 -7.82
C ALA A 80 -9.84 -15.58 -9.18
N GLY A 81 -10.64 -16.17 -10.09
CA GLY A 81 -10.94 -15.59 -11.40
C GLY A 81 -11.70 -14.26 -11.33
N VAL A 82 -12.68 -14.15 -10.43
CA VAL A 82 -13.44 -12.91 -10.24
C VAL A 82 -12.55 -11.81 -9.64
N VAL A 83 -11.72 -12.13 -8.64
CA VAL A 83 -10.74 -11.19 -8.06
C VAL A 83 -9.73 -10.74 -9.11
N ALA A 84 -9.21 -11.67 -9.92
CA ALA A 84 -8.31 -11.35 -11.02
C ALA A 84 -8.95 -10.38 -12.01
N ARG A 85 -10.18 -10.68 -12.45
CA ARG A 85 -10.95 -9.82 -13.38
C ARG A 85 -11.21 -8.43 -12.78
N TRP A 86 -11.55 -8.35 -11.49
CA TRP A 86 -11.75 -7.07 -10.79
C TRP A 86 -10.49 -6.22 -10.85
N ASN A 87 -9.36 -6.81 -10.49
CA ASN A 87 -8.07 -6.13 -10.45
C ASN A 87 -7.50 -5.80 -11.83
N MET A 88 -7.74 -6.63 -12.85
CA MET A 88 -7.34 -6.36 -14.24
C MET A 88 -7.99 -5.08 -14.77
N LEU A 89 -9.20 -4.73 -14.29
CA LEU A 89 -9.89 -3.47 -14.60
C LEU A 89 -9.31 -2.27 -13.84
N TRP A 90 -8.00 -2.27 -13.55
CA TRP A 90 -7.33 -1.19 -12.82
C TRP A 90 -7.51 0.17 -13.50
N GLU A 91 -7.54 0.21 -14.84
CA GLU A 91 -7.77 1.42 -15.64
C GLU A 91 -9.16 2.04 -15.44
N ALA A 92 -10.14 1.26 -14.95
CA ALA A 92 -11.46 1.77 -14.62
C ALA A 92 -11.53 2.52 -13.30
N GLY A 93 -10.45 2.50 -12.50
CA GLY A 93 -10.36 3.24 -11.24
C GLY A 93 -11.55 2.94 -10.31
N GLN A 94 -12.22 4.00 -9.88
CA GLN A 94 -13.41 3.93 -9.05
C GLN A 94 -14.63 3.28 -9.72
N PHE A 95 -14.63 3.11 -11.04
CA PHE A 95 -15.78 2.54 -11.78
C PHE A 95 -15.71 1.02 -11.98
N ARG A 96 -14.77 0.30 -11.35
CA ARG A 96 -14.63 -1.17 -11.51
C ARG A 96 -15.90 -1.95 -11.22
N ARG A 97 -16.62 -1.57 -10.16
CA ARG A 97 -17.93 -2.13 -9.76
C ARG A 97 -18.90 -2.26 -10.94
N ARG A 98 -18.87 -1.33 -11.90
CA ARG A 98 -19.82 -1.24 -13.01
C ARG A 98 -19.70 -2.37 -14.04
N PHE A 99 -18.65 -3.19 -13.95
CA PHE A 99 -18.41 -4.34 -14.85
C PHE A 99 -18.93 -5.68 -14.32
N PHE A 100 -19.54 -5.68 -13.13
CA PHE A 100 -19.95 -6.89 -12.44
C PHE A 100 -21.41 -6.83 -12.07
N ASP A 101 -22.14 -7.92 -12.30
CA ASP A 101 -23.44 -8.12 -11.69
C ASP A 101 -23.27 -8.60 -10.25
N ARG A 102 -24.19 -8.20 -9.36
CA ARG A 102 -24.06 -8.50 -7.92
C ARG A 102 -24.03 -10.00 -7.65
N ASP A 103 -24.77 -10.77 -8.46
CA ASP A 103 -24.91 -12.21 -8.32
C ASP A 103 -23.67 -12.98 -8.83
N GLU A 104 -22.75 -12.31 -9.53
CA GLU A 104 -21.48 -12.88 -10.00
C GLU A 104 -20.33 -12.66 -8.99
N LEU A 105 -20.56 -11.89 -7.92
CA LEU A 105 -19.51 -11.51 -6.98
C LEU A 105 -19.49 -12.42 -5.75
N PRO A 106 -18.30 -12.92 -5.34
CA PRO A 106 -18.14 -13.56 -4.04
C PRO A 106 -18.65 -12.64 -2.92
N PRO A 107 -19.22 -13.17 -1.81
CA PRO A 107 -19.88 -12.35 -0.80
C PRO A 107 -19.04 -11.22 -0.22
N ALA A 108 -17.71 -11.42 -0.10
CA ALA A 108 -16.79 -10.38 0.34
C ALA A 108 -16.67 -9.23 -0.67
N LEU A 109 -16.53 -9.57 -1.96
CA LEU A 109 -16.41 -8.59 -3.03
C LEU A 109 -17.76 -7.89 -3.31
N ALA A 110 -18.88 -8.59 -3.16
CA ALA A 110 -20.22 -8.00 -3.26
C ALA A 110 -20.43 -6.87 -2.23
N ARG A 111 -19.94 -7.04 -0.99
CA ARG A 111 -19.99 -5.97 0.03
C ARG A 111 -19.16 -4.75 -0.35
N LEU A 112 -18.01 -4.96 -0.99
CA LEU A 112 -17.16 -3.86 -1.48
C LEU A 112 -17.82 -3.16 -2.67
N ALA A 113 -18.44 -3.92 -3.56
CA ALA A 113 -19.23 -3.41 -4.67
C ALA A 113 -20.43 -2.57 -4.22
N ASP A 114 -21.06 -2.93 -3.08
CA ASP A 114 -22.16 -2.16 -2.49
C ASP A 114 -21.73 -0.78 -1.94
N LEU A 115 -20.42 -0.51 -1.77
CA LEU A 115 -19.90 0.81 -1.42
C LEU A 115 -20.00 1.83 -2.57
N GLY A 116 -20.28 1.35 -3.80
CA GLY A 116 -20.44 2.19 -4.98
C GLY A 116 -19.16 2.36 -5.78
N ASP A 117 -18.96 3.56 -6.33
CA ASP A 117 -17.80 3.87 -7.18
C ASP A 117 -16.62 4.27 -6.29
N VAL A 118 -15.84 3.27 -5.86
CA VAL A 118 -14.64 3.42 -5.04
C VAL A 118 -13.46 2.68 -5.68
N ASN A 119 -12.28 3.30 -5.69
CA ASN A 119 -11.11 2.74 -6.36
C ASN A 119 -10.42 1.67 -5.48
N ILE A 120 -10.95 0.45 -5.49
CA ILE A 120 -10.43 -0.65 -4.66
C ILE A 120 -9.63 -1.67 -5.49
N ALA A 121 -8.42 -1.99 -5.04
CA ALA A 121 -7.67 -3.18 -5.43
C ALA A 121 -7.81 -4.25 -4.34
N VAL A 122 -8.16 -5.47 -4.75
CA VAL A 122 -8.41 -6.57 -3.82
C VAL A 122 -7.16 -7.43 -3.72
N VAL A 123 -6.75 -7.80 -2.51
CA VAL A 123 -5.64 -8.71 -2.29
C VAL A 123 -6.02 -9.84 -1.33
N PRO A 124 -5.44 -11.04 -1.45
CA PRO A 124 -5.68 -12.11 -0.50
C PRO A 124 -5.14 -11.75 0.89
N LYS A 125 -5.97 -11.96 1.92
CA LYS A 125 -5.53 -11.88 3.32
C LYS A 125 -4.59 -13.04 3.62
N THR A 126 -3.35 -12.72 3.96
CA THR A 126 -2.28 -13.68 4.27
C THR A 126 -1.66 -13.35 5.61
N SER A 127 -1.08 -14.34 6.29
CA SER A 127 -0.42 -14.13 7.58
C SER A 127 0.84 -13.27 7.45
N SER A 128 1.54 -13.39 6.31
CA SER A 128 2.74 -12.62 6.00
C SER A 128 2.44 -11.24 5.43
N ARG A 129 1.17 -10.94 5.11
CA ARG A 129 0.76 -9.72 4.41
C ARG A 129 1.50 -9.51 3.08
N TYR A 130 1.91 -10.61 2.43
CA TYR A 130 2.76 -10.56 1.24
C TYR A 130 2.13 -9.74 0.12
N PHE A 131 0.86 -9.98 -0.20
CA PHE A 131 0.20 -9.33 -1.33
C PHE A 131 -0.02 -7.83 -1.12
N GLU A 132 -0.15 -7.38 0.13
CA GLU A 132 -0.28 -5.97 0.50
C GLU A 132 1.01 -5.19 0.23
N HIS A 133 2.17 -5.84 0.39
CA HIS A 133 3.48 -5.21 0.29
C HIS A 133 4.31 -5.72 -0.90
N SER A 134 3.72 -6.54 -1.76
CA SER A 134 4.39 -7.14 -2.91
C SER A 134 5.03 -6.10 -3.85
N PRO A 135 4.43 -4.91 -4.11
CA PRO A 135 5.08 -3.91 -4.95
C PRO A 135 6.43 -3.44 -4.37
N LEU A 136 6.52 -3.35 -3.03
CA LEU A 136 7.75 -2.94 -2.35
C LEU A 136 8.82 -4.03 -2.38
N LEU A 137 8.42 -5.28 -2.15
CA LEU A 137 9.33 -6.42 -2.20
C LEU A 137 9.96 -6.57 -3.59
N HIS A 138 9.14 -6.50 -4.64
CA HIS A 138 9.59 -6.70 -6.04
C HIS A 138 10.39 -5.50 -6.60
N MET A 139 10.61 -4.45 -5.81
CA MET A 139 11.57 -3.39 -6.11
C MET A 139 12.94 -3.61 -5.45
N LEU A 140 13.06 -4.55 -4.52
CA LEU A 140 14.30 -4.76 -3.78
C LEU A 140 15.32 -5.57 -4.60
N PRO A 141 16.57 -5.11 -4.72
CA PRO A 141 17.60 -5.87 -5.41
C PRO A 141 17.95 -7.14 -4.64
N ARG A 142 18.50 -8.14 -5.34
CA ARG A 142 18.87 -9.45 -4.77
C ARG A 142 19.70 -9.31 -3.50
N GLY A 143 20.74 -8.48 -3.55
CA GLY A 143 21.64 -8.28 -2.41
C GLY A 143 20.97 -7.63 -1.19
N ALA A 144 19.86 -6.91 -1.37
CA ALA A 144 19.05 -6.42 -0.25
C ALA A 144 18.21 -7.54 0.36
N LEU A 145 17.57 -8.36 -0.47
CA LEU A 145 16.76 -9.49 0.01
C LEU A 145 17.60 -10.49 0.80
N GLU A 146 18.73 -10.92 0.25
CA GLU A 146 19.64 -11.88 0.89
C GLU A 146 20.16 -11.36 2.23
N ARG A 147 20.57 -10.09 2.29
CA ARG A 147 21.07 -9.46 3.53
C ARG A 147 20.03 -9.46 4.65
N HIS A 148 18.76 -9.39 4.30
CA HIS A 148 17.65 -9.37 5.24
C HIS A 148 16.98 -10.75 5.40
N GLY A 149 17.52 -11.79 4.77
CA GLY A 149 16.99 -13.16 4.84
C GLY A 149 15.59 -13.26 4.26
N LEU A 150 15.32 -12.55 3.17
CA LEU A 150 14.10 -12.62 2.37
C LEU A 150 14.34 -13.50 1.13
N PRO A 151 13.33 -14.26 0.67
CA PRO A 151 13.48 -15.12 -0.50
C PRO A 151 13.45 -14.33 -1.81
N LEU A 152 14.09 -14.89 -2.85
CA LEU A 152 14.05 -14.36 -4.21
C LEU A 152 12.76 -14.81 -4.90
N MET A 153 11.70 -14.01 -4.76
CA MET A 153 10.42 -14.25 -5.42
C MET A 153 10.56 -14.09 -6.93
N ARG A 154 9.93 -14.92 -7.75
CA ARG A 154 10.19 -14.94 -9.21
C ARG A 154 9.81 -13.65 -9.93
N CYS A 155 8.56 -13.26 -9.80
CA CYS A 155 8.00 -12.10 -10.47
C CYS A 155 6.76 -11.66 -9.70
N GLY A 156 6.61 -10.36 -9.50
CA GLY A 156 5.36 -9.81 -8.98
C GLY A 156 4.37 -9.48 -10.09
N PHE A 157 3.10 -9.50 -9.73
CA PHE A 157 2.02 -8.99 -10.56
C PHE A 157 1.36 -7.81 -9.86
N TRP A 158 1.21 -6.69 -10.58
CA TRP A 158 0.41 -5.58 -10.13
C TRP A 158 -0.68 -5.18 -11.14
N PRO A 159 -1.94 -5.00 -10.69
CA PRO A 159 -2.42 -5.41 -9.37
C PRO A 159 -2.39 -6.94 -9.23
N TYR A 160 -2.71 -7.46 -8.04
CA TYR A 160 -2.82 -8.90 -7.83
C TYR A 160 -3.78 -9.52 -8.85
N SER A 161 -3.37 -10.56 -9.56
CA SER A 161 -4.22 -11.27 -10.52
C SER A 161 -4.62 -12.62 -9.96
N THR A 162 -3.70 -13.58 -9.99
CA THR A 162 -3.88 -14.93 -9.45
C THR A 162 -2.55 -15.42 -8.90
N HIS A 163 -2.59 -16.13 -7.78
CA HIS A 163 -1.49 -16.94 -7.31
C HIS A 163 -2.06 -18.27 -6.82
N HIS A 164 -1.59 -19.36 -7.41
CA HIS A 164 -2.07 -20.72 -7.09
C HIS A 164 -1.28 -21.38 -5.95
N ALA A 165 -0.14 -20.79 -5.54
CA ALA A 165 0.72 -21.36 -4.51
C ALA A 165 0.50 -20.67 -3.14
N PRO A 166 0.42 -21.43 -2.03
CA PRO A 166 0.19 -20.89 -0.69
C PRO A 166 1.45 -20.20 -0.16
N VAL A 167 1.60 -18.90 -0.45
CA VAL A 167 2.83 -18.12 -0.19
C VAL A 167 3.26 -18.16 1.28
N ASP A 168 2.31 -18.10 2.22
CA ASP A 168 2.55 -18.13 3.67
C ASP A 168 3.32 -19.37 4.13
N ARG A 169 3.18 -20.50 3.43
CA ARG A 169 3.89 -21.76 3.76
C ARG A 169 5.41 -21.63 3.58
N TYR A 170 5.86 -20.73 2.72
CA TYR A 170 7.26 -20.63 2.32
C TYR A 170 7.94 -19.33 2.75
N LEU A 171 7.18 -18.37 3.28
CA LEU A 171 7.74 -17.14 3.81
C LEU A 171 8.13 -17.30 5.29
N PRO A 172 9.16 -16.57 5.75
CA PRO A 172 9.52 -16.56 7.16
C PRO A 172 8.40 -15.96 8.00
N ALA A 173 8.23 -16.45 9.24
CA ALA A 173 7.19 -15.96 10.15
C ALA A 173 7.32 -14.45 10.48
N ASP A 174 8.53 -13.90 10.41
CA ASP A 174 8.85 -12.48 10.59
C ASP A 174 9.03 -11.72 9.26
N PHE A 175 8.40 -12.20 8.18
CA PHE A 175 8.52 -11.65 6.83
C PHE A 175 8.28 -10.14 6.76
N GLU A 176 7.20 -9.66 7.36
CA GLU A 176 6.84 -8.23 7.34
C GLU A 176 7.93 -7.38 7.99
N GLN A 177 8.49 -7.80 9.13
CA GLN A 177 9.56 -7.06 9.80
C GLN A 177 10.86 -7.09 9.00
N ARG A 178 11.18 -8.19 8.31
CA ARG A 178 12.34 -8.28 7.41
C ARG A 178 12.18 -7.36 6.21
N LEU A 179 11.00 -7.35 5.58
CA LEU A 179 10.67 -6.47 4.47
C LEU A 179 10.74 -5.00 4.87
N ALA A 180 10.18 -4.63 6.03
CA ALA A 180 10.26 -3.28 6.58
C ALA A 180 11.72 -2.81 6.74
N ARG A 181 12.61 -3.66 7.26
CA ARG A 181 14.03 -3.34 7.41
C ARG A 181 14.76 -3.23 6.07
N ALA A 182 14.47 -4.14 5.14
CA ALA A 182 15.08 -4.13 3.81
C ALA A 182 14.67 -2.89 3.02
N TRP A 183 13.37 -2.56 3.02
CA TRP A 183 12.83 -1.36 2.42
C TRP A 183 13.41 -0.09 3.05
N ALA A 184 13.38 0.01 4.39
CA ALA A 184 13.96 1.15 5.11
C ALA A 184 15.43 1.39 4.72
N ALA A 185 16.22 0.32 4.58
CA ALA A 185 17.62 0.43 4.16
C ALA A 185 17.78 1.02 2.74
N GLN A 186 16.85 0.75 1.82
CA GLN A 186 16.87 1.28 0.46
C GLN A 186 16.38 2.73 0.37
N VAL A 187 15.32 3.09 1.11
CA VAL A 187 14.77 4.46 1.05
C VAL A 187 15.55 5.45 1.92
N TRP A 188 16.25 4.98 2.95
CA TRP A 188 16.96 5.83 3.91
C TRP A 188 17.89 6.88 3.27
N PRO A 189 18.74 6.55 2.27
CA PRO A 189 19.61 7.54 1.62
C PRO A 189 18.84 8.71 0.98
N HIS A 190 17.56 8.51 0.63
CA HIS A 190 16.70 9.56 0.07
C HIS A 190 16.06 10.44 1.15
N LEU A 191 15.89 9.94 2.37
CA LEU A 191 15.31 10.69 3.51
C LEU A 191 16.38 11.51 4.26
N LEU A 192 17.53 10.88 4.50
CA LEU A 192 18.62 11.42 5.29
C LEU A 192 19.97 11.04 4.67
N ALA A 193 20.36 11.80 3.63
CA ALA A 193 21.68 11.69 3.04
C ALA A 193 22.79 12.01 4.07
N GLY A 194 23.89 11.25 4.02
CA GLY A 194 25.10 11.53 4.79
C GLY A 194 25.16 10.96 6.21
N SER A 195 24.06 10.45 6.78
CA SER A 195 24.07 9.74 8.07
C SER A 195 23.45 8.37 7.94
N ARG A 196 24.06 7.36 8.56
CA ARG A 196 23.52 5.99 8.54
C ARG A 196 22.34 5.88 9.49
N MET A 197 21.33 5.06 9.13
CA MET A 197 20.16 4.79 9.98
C MET A 197 20.52 4.25 11.38
N SER A 198 21.64 3.54 11.49
CA SER A 198 22.15 3.03 12.78
C SER A 198 22.59 4.13 13.75
N ALA A 199 22.76 5.37 13.28
CA ALA A 199 23.12 6.51 14.11
C ALA A 199 21.94 7.11 14.89
N PHE A 200 20.72 6.70 14.54
CA PHE A 200 19.48 7.19 15.14
C PHE A 200 18.90 6.13 16.08
N SER A 201 18.19 6.59 17.12
CA SER A 201 17.52 5.72 18.08
C SER A 201 16.45 4.87 17.36
N LYS A 202 15.87 3.89 18.05
CA LYS A 202 14.80 3.06 17.47
C LYS A 202 13.48 3.85 17.29
N ASP A 203 13.31 4.90 18.09
CA ASP A 203 12.09 5.70 18.18
C ASP A 203 12.17 6.99 17.34
N ASP A 204 13.30 7.22 16.63
CA ASP A 204 13.46 8.33 15.70
C ASP A 204 12.32 8.36 14.66
N PRO A 205 11.57 9.46 14.51
CA PRO A 205 10.41 9.50 13.64
C PRO A 205 10.71 9.23 12.16
N ILE A 206 11.88 9.66 11.66
CA ILE A 206 12.28 9.41 10.25
C ILE A 206 12.58 7.93 10.05
N LYS A 207 13.18 7.28 11.03
CA LYS A 207 13.42 5.83 11.03
C LYS A 207 12.11 5.05 11.11
N LEU A 208 11.17 5.44 11.97
CA LEU A 208 9.85 4.80 12.04
C LEU A 208 9.11 4.92 10.69
N LEU A 209 9.13 6.11 10.08
CA LEU A 209 8.55 6.34 8.75
C LEU A 209 9.21 5.48 7.67
N ALA A 210 10.54 5.34 7.69
CA ALA A 210 11.27 4.50 6.73
C ALA A 210 10.85 3.01 6.80
N HIS A 211 10.47 2.53 7.98
CA HIS A 211 10.02 1.14 8.19
C HIS A 211 8.50 0.95 7.97
N ASN A 212 7.72 2.03 7.84
CA ASN A 212 6.28 1.94 7.66
C ASN A 212 5.93 1.59 6.21
N LEU A 213 5.81 0.29 5.91
CA LEU A 213 5.46 -0.21 4.57
C LEU A 213 4.13 0.38 4.07
N GLY A 214 3.12 0.51 4.94
CA GLY A 214 1.81 1.07 4.59
C GLY A 214 1.88 2.52 4.09
N PHE A 215 2.82 3.32 4.61
CA PHE A 215 3.08 4.68 4.09
C PHE A 215 3.60 4.66 2.65
N TRP A 216 4.43 3.67 2.29
CA TRP A 216 5.11 3.60 1.00
C TRP A 216 4.30 2.93 -0.11
N VAL A 217 3.39 2.00 0.22
CA VAL A 217 2.58 1.27 -0.75
C VAL A 217 1.75 2.21 -1.66
N PRO A 218 1.04 3.24 -1.17
CA PRO A 218 0.30 4.15 -2.02
C PRO A 218 1.20 4.90 -3.01
N ALA A 219 2.37 5.37 -2.54
CA ALA A 219 3.33 6.09 -3.38
C ALA A 219 3.94 5.19 -4.47
N ALA A 220 4.26 3.94 -4.11
CA ALA A 220 4.74 2.92 -5.06
C ALA A 220 3.68 2.59 -6.09
N THR A 221 2.43 2.47 -5.65
CA THR A 221 1.30 2.17 -6.51
C THR A 221 1.04 3.29 -7.52
N SER A 222 1.09 4.55 -7.09
CA SER A 222 1.02 5.70 -8.00
C SER A 222 2.15 5.69 -9.03
N ALA A 223 3.39 5.36 -8.61
CA ALA A 223 4.51 5.25 -9.54
C ALA A 223 4.31 4.12 -10.57
N ILE A 224 3.76 2.98 -10.16
CA ILE A 224 3.39 1.87 -11.07
C ILE A 224 2.34 2.32 -12.08
N GLN A 225 1.29 3.02 -11.61
CA GLN A 225 0.22 3.53 -12.47
C GLN A 225 0.72 4.56 -13.49
N ASP A 226 1.73 5.36 -13.15
CA ASP A 226 2.36 6.27 -14.11
C ASP A 226 3.03 5.52 -15.27
N VAL A 227 3.82 4.49 -14.94
CA VAL A 227 4.50 3.66 -15.94
C VAL A 227 3.47 2.97 -16.82
N LEU A 228 2.49 2.31 -16.22
CA LEU A 228 1.42 1.65 -16.97
C LEU A 228 0.58 2.64 -17.78
N GLY A 229 0.38 3.86 -17.26
CA GLY A 229 -0.27 4.95 -17.98
C GLY A 229 0.47 5.40 -19.23
N SER A 230 1.75 5.06 -19.38
CA SER A 230 2.54 5.31 -20.58
C SER A 230 2.47 4.19 -21.62
N PHE A 231 1.96 3.01 -21.26
CA PHE A 231 1.90 1.86 -22.16
C PHE A 231 0.95 2.13 -23.34
N PRO A 232 1.25 1.57 -24.53
CA PRO A 232 0.45 1.81 -25.73
C PRO A 232 -0.97 1.29 -25.56
N LEU A 233 -1.92 1.97 -26.18
CA LEU A 233 -3.29 1.48 -26.28
C LEU A 233 -3.36 0.32 -27.28
N ILE A 234 -4.20 -0.68 -27.00
CA ILE A 234 -4.45 -1.78 -27.92
C ILE A 234 -5.54 -1.35 -28.92
N GLY A 235 -5.22 -1.41 -30.21
CA GLY A 235 -6.14 -1.10 -31.31
C GLY A 235 -6.29 0.38 -31.64
N ASP A 236 -7.24 0.69 -32.53
CA ASP A 236 -7.45 2.06 -33.03
C ASP A 236 -8.06 2.99 -31.96
N PRO A 237 -7.72 4.31 -32.00
CA PRO A 237 -8.26 5.29 -31.07
C PRO A 237 -9.79 5.29 -31.06
N VAL A 238 -10.36 5.36 -29.85
CA VAL A 238 -11.81 5.49 -29.66
C VAL A 238 -12.12 6.95 -29.36
N GLU A 239 -13.15 7.47 -30.01
CA GLU A 239 -13.67 8.81 -29.73
C GLU A 239 -14.11 8.92 -28.26
N GLN A 240 -13.59 9.93 -27.56
CA GLN A 240 -13.99 10.23 -26.20
C GLN A 240 -15.39 10.84 -26.22
N ARG A 241 -16.35 10.15 -25.61
CA ARG A 241 -17.75 10.58 -25.52
C ARG A 241 -18.28 10.30 -24.11
N PRO A 242 -19.26 11.09 -23.63
CA PRO A 242 -19.96 10.81 -22.39
C PRO A 242 -20.51 9.38 -22.40
N LEU A 243 -20.25 8.66 -21.32
CA LEU A 243 -20.75 7.31 -21.13
C LEU A 243 -22.22 7.34 -20.75
N ARG A 244 -23.08 6.67 -21.51
CA ARG A 244 -24.49 6.51 -21.18
C ARG A 244 -24.73 5.17 -20.49
N LEU A 245 -25.37 5.22 -19.33
CA LEU A 245 -25.84 4.07 -18.60
C LEU A 245 -27.11 3.50 -19.26
N VAL A 246 -27.48 2.28 -18.88
CA VAL A 246 -28.67 1.57 -19.43
C VAL A 246 -29.96 2.35 -19.15
N ASP A 247 -30.03 3.10 -18.06
CA ASP A 247 -31.16 3.96 -17.70
C ASP A 247 -31.22 5.28 -18.51
N GLY A 248 -30.26 5.51 -19.41
CA GLY A 248 -30.16 6.69 -20.26
C GLY A 248 -29.46 7.89 -19.61
N SER A 249 -29.08 7.80 -18.33
CA SER A 249 -28.28 8.82 -17.66
C SER A 249 -26.82 8.80 -18.12
N GLU A 250 -26.11 9.92 -17.94
CA GLU A 250 -24.67 10.00 -18.23
C GLU A 250 -23.86 9.68 -16.96
N LEU A 251 -22.78 8.92 -17.12
CA LEU A 251 -21.83 8.66 -16.04
C LEU A 251 -20.84 9.84 -15.95
N PRO A 252 -20.94 10.70 -14.93
CA PRO A 252 -20.09 11.88 -14.82
C PRO A 252 -18.64 11.49 -14.58
N GLY A 253 -17.71 12.28 -15.13
CA GLY A 253 -16.27 12.11 -14.89
C GLY A 253 -15.68 10.83 -15.50
N ALA A 254 -16.37 10.20 -16.45
CA ALA A 254 -15.92 8.97 -17.10
C ALA A 254 -16.03 9.06 -18.63
N HIS A 255 -15.14 8.37 -19.32
CA HIS A 255 -15.16 8.22 -20.78
C HIS A 255 -14.81 6.79 -21.18
N LEU A 256 -15.21 6.37 -22.38
CA LEU A 256 -14.71 5.12 -22.97
C LEU A 256 -13.27 5.31 -23.42
N GLY A 257 -12.41 4.36 -23.09
CA GLY A 257 -11.05 4.29 -23.60
C GLY A 257 -10.65 2.88 -23.98
N ARG A 258 -9.71 2.77 -24.92
CA ARG A 258 -9.00 1.52 -25.17
C ARG A 258 -8.22 1.12 -23.91
N VAL A 259 -8.13 -0.18 -23.70
CA VAL A 259 -7.22 -0.77 -22.72
C VAL A 259 -5.78 -0.59 -23.18
N ARG A 260 -4.86 -0.52 -22.23
CA ARG A 260 -3.43 -0.48 -22.50
C ARG A 260 -2.87 -1.89 -22.63
N ALA A 261 -1.77 -2.02 -23.37
CA ALA A 261 -0.97 -3.23 -23.36
C ALA A 261 -0.50 -3.57 -21.94
N GLY A 262 -0.21 -4.84 -21.70
CA GLY A 262 0.44 -5.31 -20.47
C GLY A 262 1.94 -5.49 -20.72
N GLY A 263 2.68 -5.88 -19.70
CA GLY A 263 4.12 -6.13 -19.82
C GLY A 263 4.88 -5.89 -18.53
N ASP A 264 6.20 -5.77 -18.66
CA ASP A 264 7.09 -5.48 -17.56
C ASP A 264 6.94 -4.02 -17.14
N VAL A 265 6.50 -3.78 -15.91
CA VAL A 265 6.54 -2.45 -15.29
C VAL A 265 8.01 -2.07 -15.04
N TRP A 266 8.81 -3.06 -14.60
CA TRP A 266 10.26 -3.02 -14.61
C TRP A 266 10.83 -4.43 -14.66
N ALA A 267 12.06 -4.55 -15.16
CA ALA A 267 12.92 -5.72 -15.03
C ALA A 267 14.37 -5.31 -14.75
N GLY A 268 14.98 -5.93 -13.74
CA GLY A 268 16.37 -5.67 -13.37
C GLY A 268 16.55 -4.55 -12.33
N GLU A 269 17.75 -4.48 -11.75
CA GLU A 269 18.09 -3.56 -10.66
C GLU A 269 18.05 -2.09 -11.09
N GLU A 270 18.41 -1.78 -12.34
CA GLU A 270 18.42 -0.41 -12.84
C GLU A 270 17.01 0.19 -12.87
N GLU A 271 16.07 -0.49 -13.53
CA GLU A 271 14.68 -0.03 -13.64
C GLU A 271 13.99 -0.04 -12.27
N ALA A 272 14.25 -1.06 -11.43
CA ALA A 272 13.75 -1.11 -10.06
C ALA A 272 14.24 0.08 -9.21
N GLN A 273 15.50 0.51 -9.37
CA GLN A 273 16.04 1.67 -8.67
C GLN A 273 15.42 2.99 -9.17
N GLN A 274 15.09 3.08 -10.46
CA GLN A 274 14.31 4.20 -10.99
C GLN A 274 12.91 4.24 -10.37
N MET A 275 12.26 3.08 -10.22
CA MET A 275 10.96 2.94 -9.58
C MET A 275 10.97 3.28 -8.09
N LEU A 276 12.03 2.91 -7.37
CA LEU A 276 12.23 3.34 -5.99
C LEU A 276 12.34 4.88 -5.90
N THR A 277 13.10 5.50 -6.80
CA THR A 277 13.22 6.96 -6.85
C THR A 277 11.90 7.64 -7.19
N ALA A 278 11.13 7.08 -8.13
CA ALA A 278 9.80 7.55 -8.47
C ALA A 278 8.83 7.43 -7.28
N THR A 279 8.89 6.32 -6.53
CA THR A 279 8.13 6.10 -5.30
C THR A 279 8.42 7.18 -4.26
N VAL A 280 9.69 7.52 -4.03
CA VAL A 280 10.05 8.60 -3.09
C VAL A 280 9.51 9.96 -3.55
N ARG A 281 9.61 10.26 -4.85
CA ARG A 281 9.04 11.51 -5.40
C ARG A 281 7.52 11.56 -5.26
N ARG A 282 6.83 10.43 -5.45
CA ARG A 282 5.38 10.33 -5.26
C ARG A 282 4.98 10.51 -3.80
N ALA A 283 5.75 9.97 -2.85
CA ALA A 283 5.52 10.23 -1.44
C ALA A 283 5.70 11.72 -1.06
N ASP A 284 6.53 12.46 -1.80
CA ASP A 284 6.76 13.89 -1.63
C ASP A 284 5.90 14.79 -2.55
N SER A 285 4.99 14.25 -3.37
CA SER A 285 4.37 15.03 -4.44
C SER A 285 3.51 16.21 -3.95
N THR A 286 3.03 16.16 -2.71
CA THR A 286 2.30 17.26 -2.04
C THR A 286 3.18 18.09 -1.10
N GLY A 287 4.48 17.79 -1.01
CA GLY A 287 5.40 18.37 -0.04
C GLY A 287 5.22 17.84 1.40
N ASN A 288 4.28 16.91 1.62
CA ASN A 288 4.00 16.35 2.94
C ASN A 288 5.22 15.61 3.52
N LEU A 289 5.89 14.77 2.72
CA LEU A 289 7.07 14.04 3.18
C LEU A 289 8.19 15.02 3.57
N ARG A 290 8.55 15.97 2.70
CA ARG A 290 9.58 16.96 3.01
C ARG A 290 9.22 17.83 4.22
N ALA A 291 7.98 18.27 4.34
CA ALA A 291 7.52 19.03 5.50
C ALA A 291 7.66 18.22 6.81
N VAL A 292 7.30 16.93 6.80
CA VAL A 292 7.51 16.02 7.93
C VAL A 292 9.00 15.87 8.25
N LEU A 293 9.84 15.63 7.24
CA LEU A 293 11.30 15.49 7.44
C LEU A 293 11.92 16.77 8.03
N ASP A 294 11.54 17.94 7.50
CA ASP A 294 12.05 19.24 7.96
C ASP A 294 11.54 19.59 9.37
N ALA A 295 10.28 19.25 9.69
CA ALA A 295 9.73 19.39 11.02
C ALA A 295 10.46 18.50 12.04
N VAL A 296 10.70 17.23 11.71
CA VAL A 296 11.46 16.33 12.60
C VAL A 296 12.88 16.84 12.77
N LYS A 297 13.60 17.16 11.68
CA LYS A 297 14.98 17.70 11.72
C LYS A 297 15.12 18.97 12.56
N SER A 298 14.11 19.82 12.55
CA SER A 298 14.12 21.10 13.28
C SER A 298 13.82 20.95 14.77
N ASN A 299 13.16 19.85 15.18
CA ASN A 299 12.75 19.59 16.56
C ASN A 299 13.44 18.38 17.18
N ARG A 300 14.58 17.94 16.61
CA ARG A 300 15.33 16.80 17.13
C ARG A 300 15.76 17.03 18.56
N VAL A 301 15.72 15.97 19.36
CA VAL A 301 16.24 15.92 20.72
C VAL A 301 17.40 14.94 20.81
N HIS A 302 18.15 14.97 21.92
CA HIS A 302 19.29 14.07 22.13
C HIS A 302 18.88 12.59 22.02
N ASP A 303 17.68 12.24 22.50
CA ASP A 303 17.14 10.87 22.51
C ASP A 303 16.80 10.33 21.11
N ASP A 304 16.77 11.18 20.07
CA ASP A 304 16.61 10.74 18.68
C ASP A 304 17.90 10.12 18.12
N PHE A 305 19.03 10.31 18.80
CA PHE A 305 20.32 9.78 18.39
C PHE A 305 20.68 8.52 19.17
N SER A 306 21.37 7.61 18.50
CA SER A 306 22.06 6.51 19.17
C SER A 306 23.40 6.98 19.76
N ASP A 307 24.03 6.11 20.54
CA ASP A 307 25.39 6.34 21.05
C ASP A 307 26.47 6.41 19.96
N ARG A 308 26.13 6.10 18.70
CA ARG A 308 27.08 6.13 17.59
C ARG A 308 27.28 7.54 17.06
N TRP A 309 28.52 7.87 16.73
CA TRP A 309 28.85 9.12 16.05
C TRP A 309 28.24 9.17 14.63
N SER A 310 27.74 10.33 14.24
CA SER A 310 27.30 10.64 12.87
C SER A 310 27.38 12.13 12.59
N PRO A 311 27.47 12.54 11.30
CA PRO A 311 27.43 13.94 10.92
C PRO A 311 26.16 14.66 11.43
N ALA A 312 25.00 14.00 11.38
CA ALA A 312 23.75 14.59 11.88
C ALA A 312 23.77 14.84 13.41
N ARG A 313 24.37 13.93 14.18
CA ARG A 313 24.54 14.10 15.63
C ARG A 313 25.53 15.22 15.95
N GLU A 314 26.66 15.25 15.25
CA GLU A 314 27.66 16.31 15.42
C GLU A 314 27.10 17.69 15.08
N ASP A 315 26.36 17.81 13.97
CA ASP A 315 25.70 19.06 13.60
C ASP A 315 24.64 19.50 14.62
N PHE A 316 23.90 18.55 15.20
CA PHE A 316 22.98 18.81 16.30
C PHE A 316 23.71 19.33 17.55
N GLU A 317 24.76 18.64 17.99
CA GLU A 317 25.57 19.04 19.15
C GLU A 317 26.24 20.41 18.94
N ARG A 318 26.73 20.71 17.74
CA ARG A 318 27.28 22.04 17.39
C ARG A 318 26.23 23.14 17.46
N LYS A 319 25.00 22.88 16.99
CA LYS A 319 23.89 23.85 17.07
C LYS A 319 23.46 24.10 18.52
N LEU A 320 23.39 23.05 19.33
CA LEU A 320 22.98 23.12 20.73
C LEU A 320 24.03 23.85 21.59
N ASN A 321 25.32 23.57 21.37
CA ASN A 321 26.43 24.08 22.18
C ASN A 321 26.99 25.45 21.71
N HIS A 322 26.37 26.10 20.72
CA HIS A 322 26.82 27.41 20.26
C HIS A 322 26.58 28.50 21.32
N THR A 323 27.58 29.32 21.61
CA THR A 323 27.63 30.29 22.73
C THR A 323 26.54 31.37 22.71
N ARG A 324 25.76 31.49 21.62
CA ARG A 324 24.60 32.39 21.46
C ARG A 324 23.25 31.67 21.40
N ALA A 325 23.20 30.35 21.53
CA ALA A 325 21.95 29.60 21.51
C ALA A 325 21.16 29.89 22.81
N LYS A 326 20.09 30.68 22.70
CA LYS A 326 19.07 30.74 23.75
C LYS A 326 18.27 29.44 23.66
N VAL A 327 18.72 28.41 24.37
CA VAL A 327 17.95 27.17 24.55
C VAL A 327 16.67 27.53 25.29
N LYS A 328 15.56 27.63 24.56
CA LYS A 328 14.23 27.73 25.16
C LYS A 328 13.76 26.31 25.43
N VAL A 329 13.97 25.83 26.65
CA VAL A 329 13.40 24.55 27.10
C VAL A 329 11.90 24.75 27.28
N SER A 330 11.10 24.24 26.35
CA SER A 330 9.66 24.07 26.52
C SER A 330 9.41 22.65 26.98
N PHE A 331 9.04 22.49 28.25
CA PHE A 331 8.50 21.22 28.75
C PHE A 331 7.15 20.99 28.09
N VAL A 332 7.08 19.97 27.23
CA VAL A 332 5.83 19.44 26.71
C VAL A 332 5.63 18.10 27.43
N GLU A 333 4.72 18.07 28.39
CA GLU A 333 4.23 16.80 28.94
C GLU A 333 3.46 16.10 27.82
N LEU A 334 4.08 15.07 27.25
CA LEU A 334 3.39 14.12 26.38
C LEU A 334 2.68 13.12 27.30
N PRO A 335 1.34 13.03 27.30
CA PRO A 335 0.67 11.93 27.96
C PRO A 335 1.05 10.62 27.24
N ASP A 336 1.47 9.63 28.04
CA ASP A 336 1.64 8.25 27.61
C ASP A 336 0.35 7.73 26.95
N ASP A 337 0.53 6.89 25.93
CA ASP A 337 -0.46 6.21 25.09
C ASP A 337 -1.09 7.02 23.94
N THR A 338 -0.37 7.02 22.81
CA THR A 338 -0.98 7.18 21.48
C THR A 338 -1.29 5.78 20.94
N PRO A 339 -2.56 5.39 20.74
CA PRO A 339 -2.87 4.10 20.15
C PRO A 339 -2.43 4.11 18.67
N VAL A 340 -1.45 3.26 18.36
CA VAL A 340 -1.04 2.93 16.99
C VAL A 340 -2.14 2.05 16.40
N GLN A 341 -2.82 2.55 15.38
CA GLN A 341 -3.91 1.83 14.71
C GLN A 341 -3.37 0.61 13.96
N GLY A 342 -4.05 -0.52 14.14
CA GLY A 342 -3.75 -1.79 13.49
C GLY A 342 -4.48 -1.98 12.14
N PRO A 343 -4.22 -3.11 11.45
CA PRO A 343 -4.49 -3.33 10.02
C PRO A 343 -5.96 -3.42 9.58
N GLU A 344 -6.93 -3.14 10.46
CA GLU A 344 -8.36 -3.17 10.13
C GLU A 344 -8.89 -1.79 9.68
N SER A 345 -8.03 -0.76 9.63
CA SER A 345 -8.47 0.64 9.76
C SER A 345 -8.59 1.45 8.46
N GLU A 346 -8.44 0.91 7.26
CA GLU A 346 -8.42 1.77 6.05
C GLU A 346 -9.76 1.92 5.31
N VAL A 347 -10.62 0.91 5.25
CA VAL A 347 -11.98 1.10 4.67
C VAL A 347 -13.00 1.56 5.72
N VAL A 348 -12.66 1.31 6.98
CA VAL A 348 -13.47 1.66 8.14
C VAL A 348 -13.16 3.09 8.62
N GLY A 349 -11.98 3.64 8.33
CA GLY A 349 -11.55 4.96 8.80
C GLY A 349 -12.55 6.10 8.56
N ASN A 350 -13.19 6.18 7.39
CA ASN A 350 -14.18 7.23 7.10
C ASN A 350 -15.61 6.89 7.57
N LEU A 351 -15.98 5.61 7.63
CA LEU A 351 -17.31 5.14 8.04
C LEU A 351 -17.45 5.09 9.57
N VAL A 352 -16.45 4.54 10.27
CA VAL A 352 -16.36 4.54 11.73
C VAL A 352 -16.08 5.92 12.29
N THR A 353 -15.35 6.79 11.58
CA THR A 353 -15.24 8.19 12.03
C THR A 353 -16.61 8.87 12.03
N ASN A 354 -17.49 8.60 11.07
CA ASN A 354 -18.84 9.16 11.08
C ASN A 354 -19.73 8.57 12.19
N ASP A 355 -19.68 7.27 12.46
CA ASP A 355 -20.43 6.62 13.54
C ASP A 355 -19.89 6.98 14.95
N PHE A 356 -18.58 7.10 15.10
CA PHE A 356 -17.94 7.58 16.32
C PHE A 356 -18.21 9.08 16.53
N LEU A 357 -18.12 9.92 15.49
CA LEU A 357 -18.49 11.33 15.57
C LEU A 357 -19.97 11.49 15.99
N ALA A 358 -20.87 10.58 15.59
CA ALA A 358 -22.27 10.60 16.03
C ALA A 358 -22.46 10.33 17.54
N LEU A 359 -21.50 9.66 18.19
CA LEU A 359 -21.48 9.44 19.65
C LEU A 359 -20.88 10.62 20.43
N LEU A 360 -20.19 11.53 19.76
CA LEU A 360 -19.56 12.70 20.35
C LEU A 360 -20.52 13.90 20.41
N ASP A 361 -20.46 14.63 21.52
CA ASP A 361 -21.16 15.90 21.62
C ASP A 361 -20.63 16.92 20.60
N GLU A 362 -21.39 18.00 20.37
CA GLU A 362 -21.05 19.01 19.37
C GLU A 362 -19.65 19.62 19.57
N ARG A 363 -19.19 19.74 20.82
CA ARG A 363 -17.89 20.34 21.14
C ARG A 363 -16.76 19.33 20.99
N GLN A 364 -17.00 18.07 21.32
CA GLN A 364 -16.07 16.96 21.12
C GLN A 364 -15.85 16.69 19.62
N ARG A 365 -16.91 16.70 18.80
CA ARG A 365 -16.79 16.59 17.34
C ARG A 365 -15.92 17.67 16.73
N ARG A 366 -16.12 18.93 17.14
CA ARG A 366 -15.30 20.06 16.65
C ARG A 366 -13.82 19.89 16.99
N ILE A 367 -13.49 19.33 18.17
CA ILE A 367 -12.10 19.01 18.54
C ILE A 367 -11.51 17.94 17.62
N VAL A 368 -12.25 16.85 17.35
CA VAL A 368 -11.80 15.76 16.47
C VAL A 368 -11.61 16.26 15.03
N VAL A 369 -12.53 17.09 14.53
CA VAL A 369 -12.39 17.71 13.20
C VAL A 369 -11.13 18.58 13.12
N LEU A 370 -10.88 19.44 14.12
CA LEU A 370 -9.67 20.27 14.15
C LEU A 370 -8.37 19.45 14.17
N LEU A 371 -8.37 18.34 14.90
CA LEU A 371 -7.24 17.39 14.90
C LEU A 371 -7.06 16.72 13.53
N SER A 372 -8.14 16.29 12.88
CA SER A 372 -8.09 15.67 11.54
C SER A 372 -7.62 16.64 10.45
N THR A 373 -7.85 17.95 10.64
CA THR A 373 -7.36 19.01 9.75
C THR A 373 -5.92 19.44 10.05
N GLY A 374 -5.22 18.74 10.96
CA GLY A 374 -3.81 18.98 11.28
C GLY A 374 -3.54 20.00 12.38
N VAL A 375 -4.56 20.50 13.09
CA VAL A 375 -4.37 21.38 14.25
C VAL A 375 -4.13 20.53 15.50
N THR A 376 -2.86 20.30 15.85
CA THR A 376 -2.48 19.35 16.91
C THR A 376 -2.18 20.00 18.27
N ARG A 377 -2.06 21.32 18.34
CA ARG A 377 -1.75 22.05 19.57
C ARG A 377 -3.02 22.35 20.38
N GLN A 378 -3.09 21.86 21.62
CA GLN A 378 -4.26 22.06 22.49
C GLN A 378 -4.58 23.54 22.77
N GLN A 379 -3.56 24.40 22.82
CA GLN A 379 -3.74 25.85 22.95
C GLN A 379 -4.41 26.46 21.71
N GLU A 380 -4.00 26.03 20.52
CA GLU A 380 -4.56 26.48 19.25
C GLU A 380 -6.01 26.00 19.07
N ILE A 381 -6.30 24.75 19.47
CA ILE A 381 -7.66 24.22 19.52
C ILE A 381 -8.52 24.99 20.53
N ALA A 382 -7.95 25.36 21.69
CA ALA A 382 -8.67 26.12 22.71
C ALA A 382 -9.05 27.53 22.21
N GLU A 383 -8.13 28.21 21.55
CA GLU A 383 -8.36 29.51 20.92
C GLU A 383 -9.42 29.42 19.82
N LEU A 384 -9.33 28.43 18.92
CA LEU A 384 -10.29 28.21 17.83
C LEU A 384 -11.71 27.87 18.33
N LEU A 385 -11.82 27.25 19.52
CA LEU A 385 -13.10 26.89 20.13
C LEU A 385 -13.59 27.91 21.17
N GLY A 386 -12.88 29.02 21.35
CA GLY A 386 -13.27 30.11 22.26
C GLY A 386 -13.15 29.78 23.75
N TYR A 387 -12.25 28.88 24.12
CA TYR A 387 -11.94 28.57 25.51
C TYR A 387 -10.89 29.54 26.09
N ALA A 388 -11.03 29.90 27.36
CA ALA A 388 -10.11 30.82 28.04
C ALA A 388 -8.72 30.21 28.32
N ASN A 389 -8.60 28.88 28.29
CA ASN A 389 -7.35 28.14 28.44
C ASN A 389 -7.51 26.72 27.84
N HIS A 390 -6.42 25.96 27.76
CA HIS A 390 -6.41 24.61 27.19
C HIS A 390 -7.05 23.51 28.05
N SER A 391 -7.33 23.73 29.34
CA SER A 391 -7.83 22.69 30.26
C SER A 391 -9.17 22.05 29.82
N PRO A 392 -10.17 22.80 29.27
CA PRO A 392 -11.40 22.24 28.71
C PRO A 392 -11.18 21.37 27.48
N VAL A 393 -10.11 21.60 26.71
CA VAL A 393 -9.73 20.78 25.55
C VAL A 393 -9.09 19.49 26.05
N SER A 394 -8.16 19.57 27.01
CA SER A 394 -7.50 18.39 27.60
C SER A 394 -8.52 17.44 28.24
N LYS A 395 -9.51 17.99 28.98
CA LYS A 395 -10.58 17.20 29.60
C LYS A 395 -11.45 16.49 28.57
N ARG A 396 -11.86 17.19 27.51
CA ARG A 396 -12.66 16.60 26.42
C ARG A 396 -11.88 15.55 25.63
N LEU A 397 -10.58 15.75 25.42
CA LEU A 397 -9.73 14.74 24.80
C LEU A 397 -9.64 13.47 25.65
N ALA A 398 -9.62 13.57 26.98
CA ALA A 398 -9.67 12.42 27.85
C ALA A 398 -11.02 11.67 27.76
N GLU A 399 -12.13 12.40 27.70
CA GLU A 399 -13.47 11.83 27.49
C GLU A 399 -13.60 11.15 26.11
N ILE A 400 -13.11 11.80 25.04
CA ILE A 400 -13.05 11.24 23.68
C ILE A 400 -12.21 9.97 23.66
N ARG A 401 -11.04 9.95 24.33
CA ARG A 401 -10.19 8.76 24.44
C ARG A 401 -10.87 7.61 25.18
N SER A 402 -11.57 7.90 26.29
CA SER A 402 -12.31 6.89 27.03
C SER A 402 -13.48 6.31 26.23
N LEU A 403 -14.19 7.15 25.48
CA LEU A 403 -15.26 6.74 24.56
C LEU A 403 -14.68 5.90 23.42
N ALA A 404 -13.57 6.32 22.83
CA ALA A 404 -12.86 5.57 21.80
C ALA A 404 -12.40 4.21 22.33
N ALA A 405 -11.79 4.14 23.51
CA ALA A 405 -11.35 2.88 24.10
C ALA A 405 -12.51 1.89 24.31
N THR A 406 -13.67 2.39 24.74
CA THR A 406 -14.87 1.58 24.93
C THR A 406 -15.48 1.14 23.60
N TYR A 407 -15.58 2.06 22.64
CA TYR A 407 -16.18 1.83 21.33
C TYR A 407 -15.33 0.91 20.44
N PHE A 408 -14.01 1.01 20.55
CA PHE A 408 -13.04 0.21 19.78
C PHE A 408 -12.54 -1.04 20.52
N GLY A 409 -13.03 -1.31 21.73
CA GLY A 409 -12.65 -2.52 22.50
C GLY A 409 -11.18 -2.57 22.93
N LEU A 410 -10.56 -1.41 23.18
CA LEU A 410 -9.13 -1.26 23.52
C LEU A 410 -8.84 -1.38 25.03
N SER A 411 -9.68 -2.10 25.79
CA SER A 411 -9.56 -2.25 27.26
C SER A 411 -8.73 -3.45 27.68
#